data_AF-R1CMT4-F1
#
_entry.id   AF-R1CMT4-F1
#
_cell.length_a   1.000
_cell.length_b   1.000
_cell.length_c   1.000
_cell.angle_alpha   90.00
_cell.angle_beta   90.00
_cell.angle_gamma   90.00
#
_symmetry.space_group_name_H-M   'P 1'
#
loop_
_entity.id
_entity.type
_entity.pdbx_description
1 polymer ?
#
loop_
_entity_poly.entity_id
_entity_poly.type
_entity_poly.pdbx_seq_one_letter_code
_entity_poly.pdbx_strand_id
1 'polypeptide(L)'
;MADALSQQGRDALAAGDLDAAIELFAQVLEQRRAVEAHGEKAVECAPAYVEYGKALLRKAQAADDPFGSKVPKETPAVLEPLNGDPAAAVPPLRVVSKRARVE
;
A
#
# COMPACT_ATOMS: atom_id res chain seq x y z
N MET A 1 -14.47 -19.62 -17.90
CA MET A 1 -13.03 -19.98 -17.89
C MET A 1 -12.26 -19.11 -16.92
N ALA A 2 -12.50 -17.79 -16.91
CA ALA A 2 -11.92 -16.86 -15.94
C ALA A 2 -12.12 -17.28 -14.47
N ASP A 3 -13.28 -17.84 -14.09
CA ASP A 3 -13.50 -18.27 -12.71
C ASP A 3 -12.64 -19.46 -12.28
N ALA A 4 -12.32 -20.37 -13.20
CA ALA A 4 -11.42 -21.49 -12.92
C ALA A 4 -9.98 -21.00 -12.69
N LEU A 5 -9.52 -20.05 -13.52
CA LEU A 5 -8.24 -19.39 -13.34
C LEU A 5 -8.19 -18.59 -12.02
N SER A 6 -9.27 -17.90 -11.67
CA SER A 6 -9.38 -17.23 -10.36
C SER A 6 -9.25 -18.22 -9.21
N GLN A 7 -9.89 -19.39 -9.31
CA GLN A 7 -9.75 -20.40 -8.27
C GLN A 7 -8.32 -20.95 -8.16
N GLN A 8 -7.69 -21.24 -9.30
CA GLN A 8 -6.28 -21.66 -9.33
C GLN A 8 -5.35 -20.60 -8.73
N GLY A 9 -5.59 -19.31 -9.00
CA GLY A 9 -4.83 -18.22 -8.40
C GLY A 9 -4.99 -18.15 -6.88
N ARG A 10 -6.18 -18.43 -6.35
CA ARG A 10 -6.42 -18.54 -4.90
C ARG A 10 -5.69 -19.72 -4.28
N ASP A 11 -5.68 -20.85 -4.97
CA ASP A 11 -4.98 -22.05 -4.50
C ASP A 11 -3.47 -21.82 -4.48
N ALA A 12 -2.91 -21.15 -5.49
CA ALA A 12 -1.51 -20.72 -5.54
C ALA A 12 -1.17 -19.73 -4.40
N LEU A 13 -2.06 -18.75 -4.13
CA LEU A 13 -1.92 -17.86 -2.97
C LEU A 13 -1.88 -18.62 -1.65
N ALA A 14 -2.74 -19.63 -1.49
CA ALA A 14 -2.80 -20.44 -0.28
C ALA A 14 -1.54 -21.32 -0.12
N ALA A 15 -0.96 -21.77 -1.23
CA ALA A 15 0.31 -22.49 -1.25
C ALA A 15 1.54 -21.60 -1.07
N GLY A 16 1.37 -20.27 -1.09
CA GLY A 16 2.48 -19.30 -1.00
C GLY A 16 3.27 -19.13 -2.29
N ASP A 17 2.80 -19.68 -3.41
CA ASP A 17 3.37 -19.45 -4.73
C ASP A 17 2.84 -18.12 -5.29
N LEU A 18 3.50 -17.04 -4.87
CA LEU A 18 3.06 -15.68 -5.16
C LEU A 18 3.25 -15.32 -6.64
N ASP A 19 4.28 -15.85 -7.30
CA ASP A 19 4.54 -15.62 -8.72
C ASP A 19 3.47 -16.30 -9.60
N ALA A 20 3.16 -17.56 -9.32
CA ALA A 20 2.08 -18.26 -10.03
C ALA A 20 0.72 -17.59 -9.80
N ALA A 21 0.44 -17.13 -8.58
CA ALA A 21 -0.78 -16.40 -8.28
C ALA A 21 -0.91 -15.09 -9.07
N ILE A 22 0.16 -14.29 -9.16
CA ILE A 22 0.19 -13.03 -9.92
C ILE A 22 -0.13 -13.29 -11.39
N GLU A 23 0.53 -14.27 -12.01
CA GLU A 23 0.31 -14.63 -13.41
C GLU A 23 -1.11 -15.14 -13.68
N LEU A 24 -1.66 -15.97 -12.79
CA LEU A 24 -3.02 -16.49 -12.92
C LEU A 24 -4.07 -15.36 -12.83
N PHE A 25 -3.92 -14.42 -11.90
CA PHE A 25 -4.83 -13.28 -11.79
C PHE A 25 -4.67 -12.28 -12.93
N ALA A 26 -3.47 -12.10 -13.48
CA ALA A 26 -3.27 -11.30 -14.69
C ALA A 26 -4.04 -11.88 -15.89
N GLN A 27 -3.97 -13.21 -16.08
CA GLN A 27 -4.73 -13.89 -17.14
C GLN A 27 -6.25 -13.81 -16.94
N VAL A 28 -6.74 -13.82 -15.69
CA VAL A 28 -8.16 -13.57 -15.38
C VAL A 28 -8.57 -12.18 -15.85
N LEU A 29 -7.76 -11.16 -15.57
CA LEU A 29 -8.03 -9.78 -15.99
C LEU A 29 -8.04 -9.64 -17.51
N GLU A 30 -7.09 -10.27 -18.20
CA GLU A 30 -7.07 -10.30 -19.66
C GLU A 30 -8.32 -10.98 -20.24
N GLN A 31 -8.74 -12.12 -19.69
CA GLN A 31 -9.97 -12.78 -20.13
C GLN A 31 -11.22 -11.93 -19.87
N ARG A 32 -11.38 -11.38 -18.66
CA ARG A 32 -12.55 -10.53 -18.35
C ARG A 32 -12.58 -9.28 -19.22
N ARG A 33 -11.43 -8.69 -19.52
CA ARG A 33 -11.31 -7.52 -20.41
C ARG A 33 -11.59 -7.87 -21.88
N ALA A 34 -11.06 -8.98 -22.37
CA ALA A 34 -11.10 -9.34 -23.80
C ALA A 34 -12.33 -10.15 -24.20
N VAL A 35 -12.76 -11.09 -23.37
CA VAL A 35 -13.82 -12.06 -23.69
C VAL A 35 -15.19 -11.56 -23.26
N GLU A 36 -15.27 -10.90 -22.11
CA GLU A 36 -16.56 -10.45 -21.57
C GLU A 36 -16.91 -9.01 -21.99
N ALA A 37 -16.05 -8.36 -22.79
CA ALA A 37 -16.21 -6.99 -23.34
C ALA A 37 -16.55 -5.90 -22.30
N HIS A 38 -16.31 -6.20 -21.02
CA HIS A 38 -16.67 -5.34 -19.90
C HIS A 38 -15.85 -4.03 -19.87
N GLY A 39 -14.75 -3.96 -20.64
CA GLY A 39 -13.84 -2.83 -20.59
C GLY A 39 -13.02 -2.83 -19.29
N GLU A 40 -11.88 -2.15 -19.30
CA GLU A 40 -10.93 -2.16 -18.17
C GLU A 40 -11.53 -1.63 -16.86
N LYS A 41 -12.52 -0.73 -16.95
CA LYS A 41 -13.14 -0.04 -15.80
C LYS A 41 -14.44 -0.68 -15.34
N ALA A 42 -14.77 -1.86 -15.86
CA ALA A 42 -15.98 -2.56 -15.46
C ALA A 42 -15.91 -3.04 -14.01
N VAL A 43 -17.08 -3.07 -13.38
CA VAL A 43 -17.23 -3.56 -12.00
C VAL A 43 -16.97 -5.07 -11.92
N GLU A 44 -17.19 -5.79 -13.02
CA GLU A 44 -17.00 -7.22 -13.17
C GLU A 44 -15.51 -7.62 -13.10
N CYS A 45 -14.60 -6.69 -13.42
CA CYS A 45 -13.15 -6.87 -13.28
C CYS A 45 -12.63 -6.55 -11.86
N ALA A 46 -13.40 -5.81 -11.05
CA ALA A 46 -13.01 -5.39 -9.71
C ALA A 46 -12.51 -6.53 -8.79
N PRO A 47 -13.19 -7.70 -8.70
CA PRO A 47 -12.70 -8.78 -7.84
C PRO A 47 -11.33 -9.31 -8.26
N ALA A 48 -11.07 -9.40 -9.58
CA ALA A 48 -9.79 -9.87 -10.09
C ALA A 48 -8.64 -8.88 -9.80
N TYR A 49 -8.90 -7.57 -9.88
CA TYR A 49 -7.94 -6.54 -9.49
C TYR A 49 -7.59 -6.60 -8.00
N VAL A 50 -8.58 -6.85 -7.15
CA VAL A 50 -8.36 -6.99 -5.70
C VAL A 50 -7.48 -8.20 -5.40
N GLU A 51 -7.72 -9.34 -6.04
CA GLU A 51 -6.92 -10.55 -5.85
C GLU A 51 -5.49 -10.38 -6.38
N TYR A 52 -5.33 -9.80 -7.57
CA TYR A 52 -4.03 -9.46 -8.13
C TYR A 52 -3.23 -8.52 -7.20
N GLY A 53 -3.86 -7.45 -6.70
CA GLY A 53 -3.23 -6.51 -5.78
C GLY A 53 -2.81 -7.16 -4.45
N LYS A 54 -3.62 -8.08 -3.91
CA LYS A 54 -3.25 -8.85 -2.71
C LYS A 54 -2.01 -9.71 -2.94
N ALA A 55 -1.90 -10.35 -4.10
CA ALA A 55 -0.75 -11.17 -4.46
C ALA A 55 0.53 -10.32 -4.57
N LEU A 56 0.46 -9.17 -5.23
CA LEU A 56 1.57 -8.21 -5.32
C LEU A 56 2.01 -7.69 -3.95
N LEU A 57 1.05 -7.32 -3.09
CA LEU A 57 1.36 -6.84 -1.75
C LEU A 57 2.03 -7.93 -0.90
N ARG A 58 1.53 -9.16 -0.95
CA ARG A 58 2.13 -10.32 -0.27
C ARG A 58 3.57 -10.54 -0.74
N LYS A 59 3.83 -10.41 -2.04
CA LYS A 59 5.17 -10.55 -2.61
C LYS A 59 6.11 -9.45 -2.13
N ALA A 60 5.64 -8.20 -2.10
CA ALA A 60 6.42 -7.09 -1.57
C ALA A 60 6.73 -7.27 -0.07
N GLN A 61 5.76 -7.71 0.73
CA GLN A 61 5.92 -8.00 2.15
C GLN A 61 6.90 -9.14 2.44
N ALA A 62 7.00 -10.11 1.53
CA ALA A 62 7.97 -11.20 1.63
C ALA A 62 9.39 -10.79 1.25
N ALA A 63 9.56 -9.68 0.51
CA ALA A 63 10.88 -9.09 0.32
C ALA A 63 11.31 -8.42 1.63
N ASP A 64 12.59 -8.57 2.01
CA ASP A 64 13.19 -8.09 3.28
C ASP A 64 12.99 -6.59 3.58
N ASP A 65 12.47 -5.81 2.61
CA ASP A 65 12.29 -4.37 2.72
C ASP A 65 11.11 -3.83 1.88
N PRO A 66 9.85 -4.07 2.29
CA PRO A 66 8.67 -3.67 1.50
C PRO A 66 8.49 -2.15 1.34
N PHE A 67 9.09 -1.35 2.22
CA PHE A 67 8.90 0.10 2.29
C PHE A 67 10.20 0.91 2.29
N GLY A 68 11.36 0.26 2.22
CA GLY A 68 12.65 0.92 2.35
C GLY A 68 13.05 1.11 3.81
N SER A 69 14.15 0.49 4.23
CA SER A 69 14.87 0.75 5.50
C SER A 69 15.47 2.16 5.54
N LYS A 70 15.18 2.97 4.51
CA LYS A 70 15.58 4.35 4.30
C LYS A 70 14.46 5.35 4.54
N VAL A 71 13.38 4.99 5.25
CA VAL A 71 12.58 6.02 5.92
C VAL A 71 13.54 6.71 6.88
N PRO A 72 13.91 7.99 6.69
CA PRO A 72 14.76 8.67 7.65
C PRO A 72 14.02 8.58 8.98
N LYS A 73 14.61 7.88 9.94
CA LYS A 73 14.18 8.03 11.33
C LYS A 73 14.39 9.51 11.61
N GLU A 74 13.31 10.26 11.77
CA GLU A 74 13.40 11.60 12.33
C GLU A 74 14.10 11.41 13.67
N THR A 75 15.40 11.71 13.69
CA THR A 75 16.15 11.77 14.93
C THR A 75 15.45 12.84 15.75
N PRO A 76 14.92 12.53 16.95
CA PRO A 76 14.41 13.57 17.81
C PRO A 76 15.56 14.55 17.99
N ALA A 77 15.36 15.80 17.52
CA ALA A 77 16.38 16.83 17.58
C ALA A 77 16.89 16.88 19.02
N VAL A 78 18.17 16.54 19.23
CA VAL A 78 18.82 16.74 20.52
C VAL A 78 18.85 18.25 20.71
N LEU A 79 17.97 18.75 21.56
CA LEU A 79 18.01 20.12 22.02
C LEU A 79 19.28 20.24 22.88
N GLU A 80 20.35 20.76 22.31
CA GLU A 80 21.50 21.18 23.12
C GLU A 80 21.05 22.32 24.04
N PRO A 81 21.31 22.24 25.35
CA PRO A 81 20.98 23.33 26.26
C PRO A 81 21.86 24.53 25.93
N LEU A 82 21.24 25.61 25.47
CA LEU A 82 21.90 26.92 25.35
C LEU A 82 22.34 27.35 26.74
N ASN A 83 23.66 27.40 26.93
CA ASN A 83 24.29 27.71 28.19
C ASN A 83 24.11 29.21 28.51
N GLY A 84 23.47 29.51 29.64
CA GLY A 84 23.53 30.80 30.33
C GLY A 84 22.51 31.87 29.93
N ASP A 85 21.41 31.98 30.69
CA ASP A 85 21.00 33.22 31.38
C ASP A 85 19.67 33.01 32.16
N PRO A 86 19.59 33.35 33.46
CA PRO A 86 18.38 33.20 34.25
C PRO A 86 17.50 34.45 34.14
N ALA A 87 16.29 34.27 33.56
CA ALA A 87 15.11 35.13 33.65
C ALA A 87 14.59 35.64 32.30
N ALA A 88 13.69 34.86 31.68
CA ALA A 88 12.57 35.41 30.94
C ALA A 88 11.49 34.33 30.78
N ALA A 89 10.33 34.56 31.36
CA ALA A 89 9.16 33.73 31.21
C ALA A 89 8.62 33.79 29.78
N VAL A 90 8.35 32.64 29.15
CA VAL A 90 7.25 32.50 28.19
C VAL A 90 6.65 31.09 28.37
N PRO A 91 5.37 30.94 28.75
CA PRO A 91 4.72 29.63 28.80
C PRO A 91 4.64 29.02 27.39
N PRO A 92 4.62 27.67 27.24
CA PRO A 92 4.61 27.05 25.92
C PRO A 92 3.36 27.46 25.13
N LEU A 93 3.60 27.99 23.93
CA LEU A 93 2.58 28.34 22.95
C LEU A 93 1.76 27.09 22.58
N ARG A 94 0.45 27.17 22.78
CA ARG A 94 -0.51 26.13 22.37
C ARG A 94 -0.55 26.06 20.85
N VAL A 95 -0.21 24.91 20.27
CA VAL A 95 -0.29 24.68 18.81
C VAL A 95 -1.76 24.70 18.38
N VAL A 96 -2.20 25.78 17.74
CA VAL A 96 -3.49 25.81 17.04
C VAL A 96 -3.27 25.27 15.64
N SER A 97 -3.80 24.08 15.38
CA SER A 97 -3.78 23.43 14.06
C SER A 97 -4.56 24.28 13.06
N LYS A 98 -3.86 24.81 12.04
CA LYS A 98 -4.46 25.55 10.93
C LYS A 98 -5.12 24.52 9.99
N ARG A 99 -6.45 24.33 10.08
CA ARG A 99 -7.21 23.70 8.98
C ARG A 99 -7.33 24.71 7.84
N ALA A 100 -6.74 24.39 6.69
CA ALA A 100 -6.98 25.12 5.45
C ALA A 100 -8.40 24.81 4.95
N ARG A 101 -9.09 25.88 4.54
CA ARG A 101 -10.42 25.95 3.91
C ARG A 101 -10.24 25.62 2.40
N VAL A 102 -11.20 25.05 1.68
CA VAL A 102 -12.24 25.80 0.94
C VAL A 102 -13.14 24.80 0.19
N GLU A 103 -14.42 25.15 0.08
CA GLU A 103 -15.45 24.59 -0.82
C GLU A 103 -15.18 24.89 -2.30
#